data_AF-A0A7X9YJ34-F1
#
_entry.id   AF-A0A7X9YJ34-F1
#
_cell.length_a   1.000
_cell.length_b   1.000
_cell.length_c   1.000
_cell.angle_alpha   90.00
_cell.angle_beta   90.00
_cell.angle_gamma   90.00
#
_symmetry.space_group_name_H-M   'P 1'
#
loop_
_entity.id
_entity.type
_entity.pdbx_description
1 polymer ?
#
loop_
_entity_poly.entity_id
_entity_poly.type
_entity_poly.pdbx_seq_one_letter_code
_entity_poly.pdbx_strand_id
1 'polypeptide(L)'
;MTSYEPASGRNLPPGCRDEDIDREFGRVPTCGDCRHLLEGCCDYGICGLEFEEAFEEQQAREPLAPRESAEWALGWIVDNYRDMQDDACRRYSALCVR
;
A
#
# COMPACT_ATOMS: atom_id res chain seq x y z
N MET A 1 15.96 -11.46 -8.32
CA MET A 1 15.46 -12.24 -7.17
C MET A 1 16.54 -13.22 -6.78
N THR A 2 17.21 -12.96 -5.66
CA THR A 2 18.30 -13.80 -5.14
C THR A 2 17.67 -15.03 -4.49
N SER A 3 18.22 -16.21 -4.74
CA SER A 3 17.63 -17.54 -4.49
C SER A 3 17.38 -17.93 -3.01
N TYR A 4 17.36 -16.98 -2.08
CA TYR A 4 17.17 -17.22 -0.64
C TYR A 4 15.98 -16.47 -0.04
N GLU A 5 15.39 -15.52 -0.75
CA GLU A 5 14.16 -14.87 -0.29
C GLU A 5 12.95 -15.68 -0.78
N PRO A 6 12.10 -16.19 0.13
CA PRO A 6 10.88 -16.86 -0.28
C PRO A 6 9.95 -15.86 -0.98
N ALA A 7 9.26 -16.33 -2.02
CA ALA A 7 8.36 -15.52 -2.86
C ALA A 7 7.25 -14.79 -2.08
N SER A 8 7.02 -15.21 -0.83
CA SER A 8 6.13 -14.65 0.17
C SER A 8 6.47 -13.25 0.70
N GLY A 9 7.74 -12.82 0.59
CA GLY A 9 8.26 -11.66 1.32
C GLY A 9 8.51 -11.86 2.83
N ARG A 10 8.10 -13.00 3.43
CA ARG A 10 8.34 -13.32 4.85
C ARG A 10 9.69 -14.01 5.05
N ASN A 11 10.52 -13.54 5.99
CA ASN A 11 11.81 -14.17 6.30
C ASN A 11 11.63 -15.41 7.21
N LEU A 12 11.10 -16.49 6.65
CA LEU A 12 10.78 -17.71 7.40
C LEU A 12 11.98 -18.66 7.52
N PRO A 13 12.09 -19.45 8.62
CA PRO A 13 13.08 -20.51 8.73
C PRO A 13 12.97 -21.54 7.61
N PRO A 14 14.07 -22.21 7.21
CA PRO A 14 14.05 -23.26 6.21
C PRO A 14 13.02 -24.35 6.54
N GLY A 15 12.13 -24.64 5.59
CA GLY A 15 11.09 -25.66 5.74
C GLY A 15 9.74 -25.13 6.25
N CYS A 16 9.66 -23.88 6.69
CA CYS A 16 8.40 -23.20 6.97
C CYS A 16 7.85 -22.51 5.71
N ARG A 17 6.53 -22.61 5.51
CA ARG A 17 5.79 -21.96 4.41
C ARG A 17 4.81 -20.94 4.98
N ASP A 18 4.32 -20.03 4.14
CA ASP A 18 3.25 -19.09 4.53
C ASP A 18 2.01 -19.83 5.00
N GLU A 19 1.70 -20.96 4.38
CA GLU A 19 0.56 -21.81 4.75
C GLU A 19 0.66 -22.31 6.20
N ASP A 20 1.87 -22.45 6.75
CA ASP A 20 2.08 -22.86 8.14
C ASP A 20 1.78 -21.70 9.10
N ILE A 21 2.15 -20.47 8.74
CA ILE A 21 1.82 -19.25 9.48
C ILE A 21 0.30 -19.02 9.44
N ASP A 22 -0.28 -19.07 8.25
CA ASP A 22 -1.71 -18.83 8.05
C ASP A 22 -2.57 -19.89 8.74
N ARG A 23 -2.09 -21.14 8.86
CA ARG A 23 -2.76 -22.20 9.61
C ARG A 23 -2.73 -21.98 11.13
N GLU A 24 -1.63 -21.44 11.66
CA GLU A 24 -1.46 -21.22 13.10
C GLU A 24 -2.15 -19.94 13.58
N PHE A 25 -1.98 -18.84 12.83
CA PHE A 25 -2.42 -17.51 13.23
C PHE A 25 -3.70 -17.06 12.53
N GLY A 26 -4.20 -17.85 11.56
CA GLY A 26 -5.23 -17.42 10.62
C GLY A 26 -4.67 -16.48 9.56
N ARG A 27 -5.23 -16.52 8.34
CA ARG A 27 -4.91 -15.51 7.33
C ARG A 27 -5.52 -14.18 7.76
N VAL A 28 -4.69 -13.31 8.31
CA VAL A 28 -5.05 -11.90 8.53
C VAL A 28 -4.68 -11.16 7.25
N PRO A 29 -5.64 -10.57 6.52
CA PRO A 29 -5.30 -9.65 5.45
C PRO A 29 -4.40 -8.58 6.04
N THR A 30 -3.16 -8.47 5.54
CA THR A 30 -2.33 -7.33 5.92
C THR A 30 -2.95 -6.10 5.27
N CYS A 31 -2.71 -4.91 5.82
CA CYS A 31 -3.12 -3.70 5.12
C CYS A 31 -2.52 -3.66 3.69
N GLY A 32 -1.31 -4.22 3.53
CA GLY A 32 -0.62 -4.50 2.27
C GLY A 32 -1.41 -5.30 1.21
N ASP A 33 -2.37 -6.13 1.61
CA ASP A 33 -3.18 -6.93 0.67
C ASP A 33 -4.25 -6.12 -0.08
N CYS A 34 -4.42 -4.84 0.25
CA CYS A 34 -5.45 -4.00 -0.36
C CYS A 34 -5.20 -3.77 -1.86
N ARG A 35 -6.18 -4.12 -2.71
CA ARG A 35 -6.12 -3.89 -4.18
C ARG A 35 -5.96 -2.43 -4.61
N HIS A 36 -6.21 -1.49 -3.70
CA HIS A 36 -6.13 -0.04 -3.93
C HIS A 36 -4.81 0.56 -3.45
N LEU A 37 -3.95 -0.25 -2.83
CA LEU A 37 -2.63 0.17 -2.41
C LEU A 37 -1.71 0.23 -3.63
N LEU A 38 -1.03 1.36 -3.80
CA LEU A 38 0.01 1.53 -4.81
C LEU A 38 1.36 1.32 -4.13
N GLU A 39 1.99 0.19 -4.44
CA GLU A 39 3.28 -0.20 -3.87
C GLU A 39 4.43 0.64 -4.41
N GLY A 40 5.23 1.17 -3.49
CA GLY A 40 6.51 1.81 -3.79
C GLY A 40 7.67 0.83 -3.58
N CYS A 41 8.62 1.18 -2.72
CA CYS A 41 9.67 0.27 -2.26
C CYS A 41 9.42 -0.21 -0.83
N CYS A 42 9.85 -1.44 -0.58
CA CYS A 42 10.30 -1.90 0.72
C CYS A 42 9.17 -2.04 1.74
N ASP A 43 8.00 -2.52 1.30
CA ASP A 43 6.74 -2.57 2.07
C ASP A 43 6.18 -1.20 2.46
N TYR A 44 6.46 -0.17 1.65
CA TYR A 44 5.83 1.15 1.78
C TYR A 44 5.06 1.53 0.52
N GLY A 45 4.00 2.30 0.69
CA GLY A 45 3.19 2.80 -0.42
C GLY A 45 2.18 3.84 0.00
N ILE A 46 1.23 4.09 -0.90
CA ILE A 46 0.11 5.01 -0.66
C ILE A 46 -1.22 4.32 -0.96
N CYS A 47 -2.29 4.77 -0.32
CA CYS A 47 -3.64 4.38 -0.74
C CYS A 47 -4.07 5.16 -1.98
N GLY A 48 -4.32 4.48 -3.10
CA GLY A 48 -4.75 5.11 -4.34
C GLY A 48 -6.12 5.79 -4.25
N LEU A 49 -7.03 5.28 -3.42
CA LEU A 49 -8.33 5.92 -3.17
C LEU A 49 -8.19 7.23 -2.40
N GLU A 50 -7.32 7.27 -1.40
CA GLU A 50 -7.06 8.51 -0.64
C GLU A 50 -6.35 9.54 -1.53
N PHE A 51 -5.48 9.10 -2.44
CA PHE A 51 -4.86 9.97 -3.43
C PHE A 51 -5.90 10.56 -4.40
N GLU A 52 -6.78 9.74 -4.96
CA GLU A 52 -7.81 10.17 -5.91
C GLU A 52 -8.76 11.19 -5.28
N GLU A 53 -9.27 10.89 -4.07
CA GLU A 53 -10.11 11.80 -3.29
C GLU A 53 -9.41 13.14 -3.04
N ALA A 54 -8.16 13.11 -2.54
CA ALA A 54 -7.41 14.33 -2.25
C ALA A 54 -7.11 15.15 -3.52
N PHE A 55 -6.86 14.48 -4.64
CA PHE A 55 -6.60 15.15 -5.91
C PHE A 55 -7.86 15.79 -6.49
N GLU A 56 -9.00 15.11 -6.43
CA GLU A 56 -10.29 15.67 -6.84
C GLU A 56 -10.69 16.89 -5.99
N GLU A 57 -10.50 16.81 -4.67
CA GLU A 57 -10.72 17.94 -3.76
C GLU A 57 -9.80 19.13 -4.10
N GLN A 58 -8.52 18.86 -4.39
CA GLN A 58 -7.58 19.89 -4.81
C GLN A 58 -8.02 20.54 -6.13
N GLN A 59 -8.39 19.74 -7.14
CA GLN A 59 -8.83 20.26 -8.44
C GLN A 59 -10.13 21.06 -8.35
N ALA A 60 -11.05 20.67 -7.45
CA ALA A 60 -12.28 21.40 -7.22
C ALA A 60 -12.03 22.77 -6.54
N ARG A 61 -11.03 22.84 -5.67
CA ARG A 61 -10.65 24.09 -4.96
C ARG A 61 -9.82 25.01 -5.84
N GLU A 62 -8.81 24.46 -6.51
CA GLU A 62 -7.83 25.19 -7.31
C GLU A 62 -7.36 24.29 -8.46
N PRO A 63 -7.94 24.46 -9.66
CA PRO A 63 -7.55 23.70 -10.84
C PRO A 63 -6.08 23.93 -11.18
N LEU A 64 -5.32 22.84 -11.21
CA LEU A 64 -3.89 22.82 -11.48
C LEU A 64 -3.62 22.50 -12.95
N ALA A 65 -2.64 23.18 -13.54
CA ALA A 65 -2.08 22.77 -14.83
C ALA A 65 -1.36 21.42 -14.71
N PRO A 66 -1.05 20.73 -15.82
CA PRO A 66 -0.42 19.40 -15.77
C PRO A 66 0.88 19.34 -14.96
N ARG A 67 1.72 20.38 -15.06
CA ARG A 67 2.97 20.46 -14.29
C ARG A 67 2.71 20.63 -12.80
N GLU A 68 1.80 21.52 -12.43
CA GLU A 68 1.45 21.80 -11.03
C GLU A 68 0.78 20.58 -10.39
N SER A 69 -0.04 19.85 -11.16
CA SER A 69 -0.62 18.57 -10.74
C SER A 69 0.46 17.54 -10.40
N ALA A 70 1.51 17.45 -11.22
CA ALA A 70 2.63 16.55 -10.98
C ALA A 70 3.44 16.97 -9.74
N GLU A 71 3.73 18.26 -9.57
CA GLU A 71 4.42 18.79 -8.40
C GLU A 71 3.61 18.58 -7.10
N TRP A 72 2.30 18.80 -7.15
CA TRP A 72 1.38 18.52 -6.04
C TRP A 72 1.39 17.03 -5.69
N ALA A 73 1.28 16.15 -6.68
CA ALA A 73 1.27 14.70 -6.46
C ALA A 73 2.55 14.21 -5.79
N LEU A 74 3.71 14.73 -6.21
CA LEU A 74 5.00 14.40 -5.58
C LEU A 74 5.02 14.78 -4.09
N GLY A 75 4.54 15.98 -3.74
CA GLY A 75 4.44 16.42 -2.35
C GLY A 75 3.49 15.55 -1.54
N TRP A 76 2.29 15.32 -2.06
CA TRP A 76 1.28 14.51 -1.39
C TRP A 76 1.76 13.08 -1.13
N ILE A 77 2.43 12.45 -2.11
CA ILE A 77 2.95 11.08 -1.98
C ILE A 77 3.95 10.98 -0.84
N VAL A 78 4.88 11.94 -0.73
CA VAL A 78 5.89 11.96 0.35
C VAL A 78 5.22 12.10 1.72
N ASP A 79 4.23 12.98 1.83
CA ASP A 79 3.52 13.24 3.09
C ASP A 79 2.59 12.09 3.51
N ASN A 80 2.21 11.22 2.56
CA ASN A 80 1.25 10.14 2.77
C ASN A 80 1.85 8.75 2.52
N TYR A 81 3.18 8.64 2.46
CA TYR A 81 3.87 7.37 2.31
C TYR A 81 3.80 6.58 3.63
N ARG A 82 3.24 5.38 3.61
CA ARG A 82 2.96 4.59 4.81
C ARG A 82 3.55 3.19 4.74
N ASP A 83 3.83 2.64 5.92
CA ASP A 83 4.23 1.25 6.11
C ASP A 83 3.00 0.35 5.90
N MET A 84 3.09 -0.53 4.89
CA MET A 84 2.01 -1.41 4.48
C MET A 84 1.73 -2.52 5.50
N GLN A 85 2.70 -2.83 6.35
CA GLN A 85 2.53 -3.83 7.40
C GLN A 85 1.66 -3.30 8.53
N ASP A 86 1.55 -1.97 8.70
CA ASP A 86 0.84 -1.32 9.80
C ASP A 86 -0.42 -0.56 9.35
N ASP A 87 -0.35 0.23 8.26
CA ASP A 87 -1.47 1.04 7.75
C ASP A 87 -1.34 1.34 6.24
N ALA A 88 -2.16 0.71 5.40
CA ALA A 88 -2.16 0.94 3.96
C ALA A 88 -3.31 1.83 3.49
N CYS A 89 -4.55 1.46 3.80
CA CYS A 89 -5.78 2.15 3.38
C CYS A 89 -6.80 2.19 4.52
N ARG A 90 -6.42 2.67 5.72
CA ARG A 90 -7.28 2.61 6.92
C ARG A 90 -8.71 3.14 6.70
N ARG A 91 -8.89 4.24 5.95
CA ARG A 91 -10.22 4.80 5.63
C ARG A 91 -11.08 3.89 4.76
N TYR A 92 -10.45 3.06 3.93
CA TYR A 92 -11.08 2.20 2.94
C TYR A 92 -10.85 0.71 3.21
N SER A 93 -10.48 0.34 4.44
CA SER A 93 -10.17 -1.04 4.84
C SER A 93 -11.29 -2.03 4.51
N ALA A 94 -12.56 -1.61 4.59
CA ALA A 94 -13.72 -2.41 4.19
C ALA A 94 -13.80 -2.70 2.68
N LEU A 95 -13.15 -1.89 1.85
CA LEU A 95 -13.06 -2.04 0.38
C LEU A 95 -11.82 -2.83 -0.06
N CYS A 96 -10.93 -3.17 0.87
CA CYS A 96 -9.70 -3.91 0.61
C CYS A 96 -9.91 -5.43 0.48
N VAL A 97 -11.15 -5.91 0.36
CA VAL A 97 -11.47 -7.33 0.20
C VAL A 97 -11.13 -7.77 -1.24
N ARG A 98 -10.29 -8.79 -1.37
CA ARG A 98 -10.08 -9.54 -2.63
C ARG A 98 -11.17 -10.58 -2.83
#